data_AF-A0A3N0E7M9-F1
#
_entry.id   AF-A0A3N0E7M9-F1
#
_cell.length_a   1.000
_cell.length_b   1.000
_cell.length_c   1.000
_cell.angle_alpha   90.00
_cell.angle_beta   90.00
_cell.angle_gamma   90.00
#
_symmetry.space_group_name_H-M   'P 1'
#
loop_
_entity.id
_entity.type
_entity.pdbx_description
1 polymer ?
#
loop_
_entity_poly.entity_id
_entity_poly.type
_entity_poly.pdbx_seq_one_letter_code
_entity_poly.pdbx_strand_id
1 'polypeptide(L)' 'MSGADLDIHPDMYATTGEAARLLGVSPSTLRRWARQGHVRHLTDPNGWRLYRGGDIDELNAALNEGREAAR' A
#
# COMPACT_ATOMS: atom_id res chain seq x y z
N MET A 1 -3.58 22.51 5.72
CA MET A 1 -3.17 21.09 5.63
C MET A 1 -2.87 20.80 4.17
N SER A 2 -1.66 21.14 3.71
CA SER A 2 -1.21 20.84 2.35
C SER A 2 -0.07 19.85 2.46
N GLY A 3 -0.37 18.58 2.17
CA GLY A 3 0.64 17.56 1.94
C GLY A 3 0.49 17.13 0.51
N ALA A 4 1.25 17.76 -0.40
CA ALA A 4 1.56 17.29 -1.74
C ALA A 4 2.29 18.40 -2.52
N ASP A 5 3.59 18.56 -2.27
CA ASP A 5 4.56 19.05 -3.28
C ASP A 5 5.64 17.97 -3.47
N LEU A 6 5.23 16.71 -3.46
CA LEU A 6 5.85 15.71 -4.30
C LEU A 6 4.78 15.32 -5.30
N ASP A 7 5.10 15.39 -6.59
CA ASP A 7 4.33 14.78 -7.67
C ASP A 7 4.31 13.25 -7.51
N ILE A 8 3.70 12.77 -6.42
CA ILE A 8 3.39 11.36 -6.20
C ILE A 8 2.27 11.05 -7.18
N HIS A 9 2.66 10.68 -8.40
CA HIS A 9 1.68 10.33 -9.42
C HIS A 9 0.87 9.13 -8.90
N PRO A 10 -0.47 9.22 -8.85
CA PRO A 10 -1.32 8.14 -8.34
C PRO A 10 -1.16 6.85 -9.17
N ASP A 11 -0.71 6.97 -10.42
CA ASP A 11 -0.41 5.85 -11.31
C ASP A 11 0.87 5.09 -10.92
N MET A 12 1.72 5.69 -10.08
CA MET A 12 2.99 5.10 -9.65
C MET A 12 3.04 4.77 -8.16
N TYR A 13 2.39 5.58 -7.31
CA TYR A 13 2.47 5.42 -5.86
C TYR A 13 1.13 5.72 -5.16
N ALA A 14 0.84 4.92 -4.15
CA ALA A 14 -0.34 5.05 -3.29
C ALA A 14 0.08 5.35 -1.84
N THR A 15 -0.68 6.17 -1.14
CA THR A 15 -0.55 6.33 0.31
C THR A 15 -1.03 5.08 1.05
N THR A 16 -0.77 5.01 2.36
CA THR A 16 -1.28 3.91 3.21
C THR A 16 -2.82 3.76 3.13
N GLY A 17 -3.54 4.88 3.05
CA GLY A 17 -5.01 4.84 2.99
C GLY A 17 -5.51 4.25 1.67
N GLU A 18 -4.93 4.71 0.56
CA GLU A 18 -5.28 4.25 -0.79
C GLU A 18 -4.89 2.79 -1.00
N ALA A 19 -3.66 2.41 -0.66
CA ALA A 19 -3.19 1.03 -0.78
C ALA A 19 -4.04 0.07 0.07
N ALA A 20 -4.41 0.45 1.30
CA ALA A 20 -5.26 -0.39 2.13
C ALA A 20 -6.65 -0.60 1.53
N ARG A 21 -7.21 0.45 0.90
CA ARG A 21 -8.49 0.37 0.19
C ARG A 21 -8.41 -0.55 -1.03
N LEU A 22 -7.33 -0.48 -1.81
CA LEU A 22 -7.11 -1.33 -2.98
C LEU A 22 -6.99 -2.81 -2.59
N LEU A 23 -6.29 -3.11 -1.49
CA LEU A 23 -6.09 -4.48 -0.97
C LEU A 23 -7.32 -5.05 -0.22
N GLY A 24 -8.32 -4.21 0.06
CA GLY A 24 -9.46 -4.59 0.90
C GLY A 24 -9.08 -4.92 2.35
N VAL A 25 -8.10 -4.21 2.93
CA VAL A 25 -7.66 -4.37 4.32
C VAL A 25 -7.75 -3.06 5.09
N SER A 26 -7.65 -3.12 6.42
CA SER A 26 -7.58 -1.89 7.21
C SER A 26 -6.22 -1.19 7.03
N PRO A 27 -6.15 0.16 7.10
CA PRO A 27 -4.87 0.88 7.12
C PRO A 27 -3.94 0.44 8.25
N SER A 28 -4.49 0.00 9.38
CA SER A 28 -3.71 -0.55 10.51
C SER A 28 -3.06 -1.88 10.16
N THR A 29 -3.75 -2.73 9.41
CA THR A 29 -3.21 -3.99 8.87
C THR A 29 -2.04 -3.70 7.93
N LEU A 30 -2.22 -2.79 6.98
CA LEU A 30 -1.16 -2.44 6.04
C LEU A 30 0.06 -1.83 6.75
N ARG A 31 -0.13 -0.94 7.72
CA ARG A 31 0.97 -0.41 8.55
C ARG A 31 1.71 -1.51 9.31
N ARG A 32 0.98 -2.49 9.84
CA ARG A 32 1.60 -3.63 10.54
C ARG A 32 2.46 -4.43 9.57
N TRP A 33 1.96 -4.74 8.37
CA TRP A 33 2.71 -5.45 7.35
C TRP A 33 3.96 -4.69 6.91
N ALA A 34 3.85 -3.38 6.69
CA ALA A 34 4.99 -2.52 6.38
C ALA A 34 6.05 -2.53 7.49
N ARG A 35 5.63 -2.47 8.77
CA ARG A 35 6.54 -2.58 9.94
C ARG A 35 7.20 -3.95 10.06
N GLN A 36 6.54 -5.00 9.61
CA GLN A 36 7.04 -6.37 9.62
C GLN A 36 7.91 -6.69 8.38
N GLY A 37 8.01 -5.76 7.41
CA GLY A 37 8.77 -5.96 6.18
C GLY A 37 8.04 -6.80 5.13
N HIS A 38 6.75 -7.06 5.29
CA HIS A 38 5.97 -7.85 4.32
C HIS A 38 5.56 -7.04 3.08
N VAL A 39 5.57 -5.71 3.18
CA VAL A 39 5.23 -4.83 2.06
C VAL A 39 6.29 -3.74 1.95
N ARG A 40 6.84 -3.58 0.74
CA ARG A 40 7.81 -2.53 0.42
C ARG A 40 7.12 -1.17 0.45
N HIS A 41 7.77 -0.18 1.03
CA HIS A 41 7.32 1.19 1.03
C HIS A 41 8.50 2.14 1.02
N LEU A 42 8.26 3.34 0.50
CA LEU A 42 9.12 4.49 0.65
C LEU A 42 8.54 5.39 1.74
N THR A 43 9.41 6.14 2.41
CA THR A 43 8.99 7.20 3.32
C THR A 43 9.34 8.52 2.67
N ASP A 44 8.33 9.37 2.47
CA ASP A 44 8.57 10.73 1.97
C ASP A 44 9.18 11.60 3.09
N PRO A 45 9.68 12.81 2.75
CA PRO A 45 10.24 13.72 3.75
C PRO A 45 9.29 14.08 4.91
N ASN A 46 7.97 13.98 4.70
CA ASN A 46 6.95 14.24 5.72
C ASN A 46 6.63 13.03 6.60
N GLY A 47 7.31 11.88 6.39
CA GLY A 47 7.09 10.66 7.15
C GLY A 47 5.91 9.81 6.68
N TRP A 48 5.33 10.13 5.53
CA TRP A 48 4.24 9.39 4.92
C TRP A 48 4.78 8.17 4.19
N ARG A 49 4.05 7.06 4.30
CA ARG A 49 4.40 5.83 3.60
C ARG A 49 3.74 5.79 2.25
N LEU A 50 4.58 5.62 1.23
CA LEU A 50 4.21 5.51 -0.16
C LEU A 50 4.51 4.09 -0.64
N TYR A 51 3.54 3.48 -1.30
CA TYR A 51 3.61 2.13 -1.82
C TYR A 51 3.57 2.19 -3.33
N ARG A 52 4.46 1.47 -4.02
CA ARG A 52 4.43 1.44 -5.47
C ARG A 52 3.16 0.75 -5.95
N GLY A 53 2.46 1.32 -6.94
CA GLY A 53 1.22 0.76 -7.50
C GLY A 53 1.38 -0.71 -7.91
N GLY A 54 2.43 -1.03 -8.68
CA GLY A 54 2.71 -2.41 -9.10
C GLY A 54 2.94 -3.39 -7.93
N ASP A 55 3.57 -2.95 -6.83
CA ASP A 55 3.74 -3.81 -5.64
C ASP A 55 2.38 -4.07 -4.95
N ILE A 56 1.47 -3.09 -4.98
CA ILE A 56 0.11 -3.23 -4.45
C ILE A 56 -0.73 -4.15 -5.32
N ASP A 57 -0.62 -4.06 -6.65
CA ASP A 57 -1.32 -4.93 -7.58
C ASP A 57 -0.86 -6.39 -7.42
N GLU A 58 0.46 -6.64 -7.37
CA GLU A 58 1.04 -7.96 -7.11
C GLU A 58 0.55 -8.54 -5.78
N LEU A 59 0.54 -7.73 -4.72
CA LEU A 59 0.05 -8.15 -3.42
C LEU A 59 -1.45 -8.45 -3.43
N ASN A 60 -2.25 -7.65 -4.15
CA ASN A 60 -3.69 -7.87 -4.26
C ASN A 60 -4.00 -9.19 -4.98
N ALA A 61 -3.27 -9.49 -6.06
CA ALA A 61 -3.38 -10.77 -6.77
C ALA A 61 -3.09 -11.95 -5.84
N ALA A 62 -1.97 -11.90 -5.10
CA ALA A 62 -1.59 -12.94 -4.15
C ALA A 62 -2.61 -13.12 -3.01
N LEU A 63 -3.17 -12.03 -2.48
CA LEU A 63 -4.23 -12.09 -1.46
C LEU A 63 -5.50 -12.73 -2.02
N ASN A 64 -5.86 -12.43 -3.26
CA ASN A 64 -7.05 -12.99 -3.89
C ASN A 64 -6.88 -14.49 -4.16
N GLU A 65 -5.74 -14.92 -4.68
CA GLU A 65 -5.40 -16.34 -4.86
C GLU A 65 -5.52 -17.12 -3.55
N GLY A 66 -4.97 -16.59 -2.45
CA GLY A 66 -5.07 -17.22 -1.12
C GLY A 66 -6.50 -17.30 -0.58
N ARG A 67 -7.37 -16.33 -0.91
CA ARG A 67 -8.79 -16.34 -0.53
C ARG A 67 -9.57 -17.39 -1.32
N GLU A 68 -9.31 -17.51 -2.62
CA GLU A 68 -9.96 -18.50 -3.50
C GLU A 68 -9.53 -19.93 -3.15
N ALA A 69 -8.26 -20.16 -2.82
CA ALA A 69 -7.76 -21.48 -2.41
C ALA A 69 -8.35 -21.97 -1.08
N ALA A 70 -8.89 -21.07 -0.25
CA ALA A 70 -9.49 -21.39 1.04
C ALA A 70 -11.01 -21.68 0.97
N ARG A 71 -11.61 -21.63 -0.23
CA ARG A 71 -13.02 -21.89 -0.49
C ARG A 71 -13.28 -23.34 -0.87
#